data_AF-A0AAQ4E207-F1
#
_entry.id   AF-A0AAQ4E207-F1
#
_cell.length_a   1.000
_cell.length_b   1.000
_cell.length_c   1.000
_cell.angle_alpha   90.00
_cell.angle_beta   90.00
_cell.angle_gamma   90.00
#
_symmetry.space_group_name_H-M   'P 1'
#
loop_
_entity.id
_entity.type
_entity.pdbx_description
1 polymer ?
#
loop_
_entity_poly.entity_id
_entity_poly.type
_entity_poly.pdbx_seq_one_letter_code
_entity_poly.pdbx_strand_id
1 'polypeptide(L)'
;MSPSTRNSRESWRGRSVIQIGLSFFDHIGNARPNCCTWQFNFNFSLWNDMYAEEPMARLANSGIEFKRHEDEGIDPYDFAQAITASGLVLSDEVHWLTYQGRHDFGFLLKVLTNQELPEDESEFNELMHLYFPSYCHVKTITDTFNIYLGTLEEVSAQFQFQQIGPGRLAGNNSLFTGAAFFRIREMFM
;
A
#
# COMPACT_ATOMS: atom_id res chain seq x y z
N MET A 1 28.64 -2.50 14.14
CA MET A 1 27.40 -2.64 13.35
C MET A 1 26.81 -4.00 13.65
N SER A 2 25.61 -4.06 14.24
CA SER A 2 25.02 -5.33 14.68
C SER A 2 24.37 -6.09 13.52
N PRO A 3 24.38 -7.45 13.53
CA PRO A 3 23.79 -8.29 12.47
C PRO A 3 22.27 -8.11 12.25
N SER A 4 21.58 -7.36 13.11
CA SER A 4 20.12 -7.21 13.13
C SER A 4 19.52 -6.34 12.03
N THR A 5 20.33 -5.60 11.27
CA THR A 5 19.84 -4.69 10.20
C THR A 5 19.93 -5.27 8.79
N ARG A 6 20.61 -6.41 8.60
CA ARG A 6 20.76 -7.05 7.27
C ARG A 6 19.56 -7.95 6.88
N ASN A 7 18.78 -8.42 7.85
CA ASN A 7 17.83 -9.52 7.65
C ASN A 7 16.42 -9.12 7.15
N SER A 8 16.11 -7.81 7.07
CA SER A 8 14.77 -7.35 6.63
C SER A 8 14.69 -7.06 5.13
N ARG A 9 15.82 -6.82 4.45
CA ARG A 9 15.89 -6.47 3.03
C ARG A 9 15.77 -7.68 2.10
N GLU A 10 16.19 -8.87 2.55
CA GLU A 10 16.16 -10.10 1.74
C GLU A 10 14.77 -10.78 1.70
N SER A 11 13.93 -10.60 2.72
CA SER A 11 12.76 -11.49 2.88
C SER A 11 11.60 -11.27 1.88
N TRP A 12 11.56 -10.13 1.18
CA TRP A 12 10.43 -9.75 0.31
C TRP A 12 10.77 -9.62 -1.18
N ARG A 13 12.05 -9.68 -1.58
CA ARG A 13 12.47 -9.50 -2.98
C ARG A 13 11.84 -10.51 -3.93
N GLY A 14 11.73 -11.77 -3.50
CA GLY A 14 11.08 -12.85 -4.26
C GLY A 14 9.56 -12.95 -4.11
N ARG A 15 8.91 -12.08 -3.33
CA ARG A 15 7.47 -12.19 -3.07
C ARG A 15 6.64 -11.55 -4.17
N SER A 16 5.55 -12.22 -4.51
CA SER A 16 4.53 -11.73 -5.44
C SER A 16 3.57 -10.78 -4.72
N VAL A 17 3.07 -9.79 -5.46
CA VAL A 17 2.00 -8.90 -4.98
C VAL A 17 0.68 -9.66 -4.99
N ILE A 18 -0.13 -9.51 -3.95
CA ILE A 18 -1.44 -10.19 -3.85
C ILE A 18 -2.57 -9.18 -4.04
N GLN A 19 -2.51 -8.04 -3.36
CA GLN A 19 -3.50 -6.97 -3.46
C GLN A 19 -2.84 -5.59 -3.41
N ILE A 20 -3.40 -4.64 -4.14
CA ILE A 20 -3.13 -3.20 -4.00
C ILE A 20 -4.46 -2.48 -3.80
N GLY A 21 -4.52 -1.63 -2.78
CA GLY A 21 -5.67 -0.77 -2.54
C GLY A 21 -5.32 0.67 -2.89
N LEU A 22 -6.14 1.32 -3.71
CA LEU A 22 -6.01 2.75 -4.00
C LEU A 22 -7.28 3.46 -3.55
N SER A 23 -7.11 4.52 -2.76
CA SER A 23 -8.21 5.39 -2.34
C SER A 23 -7.92 6.84 -2.71
N PHE A 24 -8.93 7.52 -3.25
CA PHE A 24 -8.80 8.85 -3.83
C PHE A 24 -9.59 9.87 -3.04
N PHE A 25 -8.91 10.97 -2.72
CA PHE A 25 -9.45 12.09 -1.96
C PHE A 25 -9.05 13.39 -2.64
N ASP A 26 -9.87 14.42 -2.52
CA ASP A 26 -9.47 15.77 -2.90
C ASP A 26 -8.52 16.39 -1.86
N HIS A 27 -8.03 17.60 -2.15
CA HIS A 27 -7.09 18.32 -1.28
C HIS A 27 -7.65 18.65 0.12
N ILE A 28 -8.97 18.62 0.34
CA ILE A 28 -9.58 18.83 1.66
C ILE A 28 -9.99 17.54 2.37
N GLY A 29 -9.89 16.39 1.70
CA GLY A 29 -10.17 15.06 2.26
C GLY A 29 -11.52 14.48 1.87
N ASN A 30 -12.22 15.08 0.91
CA ASN A 30 -13.47 14.50 0.42
C ASN A 30 -13.19 13.36 -0.54
N ALA A 31 -13.90 12.25 -0.32
CA ALA A 31 -13.99 11.13 -1.23
C ALA A 31 -15.24 11.28 -2.12
N ARG A 32 -15.17 10.89 -3.39
CA ARG A 32 -16.39 10.79 -4.22
C ARG A 32 -17.33 9.72 -3.63
N PRO A 33 -18.64 10.01 -3.51
CA PRO A 33 -19.61 9.01 -3.09
C PRO A 33 -19.56 7.78 -4.00
N ASN A 34 -19.59 6.59 -3.40
CA ASN A 34 -19.70 5.27 -4.06
C ASN A 34 -18.52 4.82 -4.95
N CYS A 35 -17.46 5.61 -5.11
CA CYS A 35 -16.34 5.24 -5.99
C CYS A 35 -15.05 5.98 -5.61
N CYS A 36 -14.62 5.82 -4.37
CA CYS A 36 -13.34 6.40 -3.91
C CYS A 36 -12.26 5.36 -3.71
N THR A 37 -12.59 4.07 -3.60
CA THR A 37 -11.65 3.01 -3.26
C THR A 37 -11.72 1.88 -4.27
N TRP A 38 -10.55 1.46 -4.75
CA TRP A 38 -10.35 0.30 -5.60
C TRP A 38 -9.45 -0.69 -4.91
N GLN A 39 -9.78 -1.97 -5.05
CA GLN A 39 -8.94 -3.07 -4.65
C GLN A 39 -8.60 -3.92 -5.88
N PHE A 40 -7.33 -3.90 -6.24
CA PHE A 40 -6.77 -4.70 -7.32
C PHE A 40 -6.30 -6.02 -6.72
N ASN A 41 -6.80 -7.13 -7.26
CA ASN A 41 -6.48 -8.49 -6.83
C ASN A 41 -5.60 -9.11 -7.92
N PHE A 42 -4.36 -9.44 -7.60
CA PHE A 42 -3.37 -9.91 -8.58
C PHE A 42 -3.36 -11.43 -8.69
N ASN A 43 -2.86 -11.92 -9.83
CA ASN A 43 -2.61 -13.34 -10.01
C ASN A 43 -1.64 -13.85 -8.95
N PHE A 44 -2.06 -14.87 -8.20
CA PHE A 44 -1.28 -15.45 -7.11
C PHE A 44 -1.71 -16.90 -6.86
N SER A 45 -0.74 -17.81 -6.76
CA SER A 45 -0.94 -19.22 -6.48
C SER A 45 -0.18 -19.66 -5.24
N LEU A 46 -0.89 -20.28 -4.30
CA LEU A 46 -0.30 -20.92 -3.11
C LEU A 46 0.67 -22.08 -3.46
N TRP A 47 0.64 -22.57 -4.70
CA TRP A 47 1.50 -23.68 -5.14
C TRP A 47 2.77 -23.20 -5.82
N ASN A 48 2.69 -22.09 -6.57
CA ASN A 48 3.77 -21.63 -7.43
C ASN A 48 4.52 -20.42 -6.85
N ASP A 49 3.83 -19.56 -6.09
CA ASP A 49 4.41 -18.32 -5.59
C ASP A 49 5.07 -18.49 -4.22
N MET A 50 6.14 -17.71 -4.02
CA MET A 50 6.82 -17.63 -2.73
C MET A 50 6.04 -16.73 -1.77
N TYR A 51 5.72 -17.25 -0.59
CA TYR A 51 5.02 -16.51 0.45
C TYR A 51 5.55 -16.81 1.85
N ALA A 52 5.17 -15.98 2.81
CA ALA A 52 5.40 -16.22 4.24
C ALA A 52 4.10 -16.68 4.89
N GLU A 53 4.15 -17.76 5.68
CA GLU A 53 2.94 -18.39 6.25
C GLU A 53 2.15 -17.44 7.15
N GLU A 54 2.80 -16.68 8.02
CA GLU A 54 2.12 -15.85 9.02
C GLU A 54 1.29 -14.70 8.38
N PRO A 55 1.81 -13.89 7.43
CA PRO A 55 0.98 -12.96 6.65
C PRO A 55 -0.15 -13.65 5.88
N MET A 56 0.08 -14.83 5.33
CA MET A 56 -0.92 -15.55 4.53
C MET A 56 -2.08 -16.08 5.36
N ALA A 57 -1.80 -16.61 6.56
CA ALA A 57 -2.84 -17.01 7.50
C ALA A 57 -3.71 -15.82 7.91
N ARG A 58 -3.11 -14.63 8.07
CA ARG A 58 -3.89 -13.41 8.33
C ARG A 58 -4.79 -13.04 7.15
N LEU A 59 -4.28 -13.07 5.92
CA LEU A 59 -5.07 -12.80 4.72
C LEU A 59 -6.22 -13.80 4.54
N ALA A 60 -5.99 -15.10 4.80
CA ALA A 60 -7.02 -16.12 4.79
C ALA A 60 -8.16 -15.79 5.78
N ASN A 61 -7.80 -15.41 7.01
CA ASN A 61 -8.77 -15.02 8.03
C ASN A 61 -9.52 -13.70 7.71
N SER A 62 -8.97 -12.86 6.84
CA SER A 62 -9.60 -11.64 6.33
C SER A 62 -10.63 -11.90 5.22
N GLY A 63 -10.78 -13.14 4.77
CA GLY A 63 -11.73 -13.51 3.72
C GLY A 63 -11.20 -13.37 2.30
N ILE A 64 -9.88 -13.41 2.10
CA ILE A 64 -9.29 -13.46 0.76
C ILE A 64 -9.65 -14.77 0.06
N GLU A 65 -10.02 -14.71 -1.21
CA GLU A 65 -10.35 -15.88 -2.02
C GLU A 65 -9.17 -16.27 -2.91
N PHE A 66 -8.18 -17.00 -2.36
CA PHE A 66 -6.96 -17.37 -3.11
C PHE A 66 -7.25 -18.10 -4.43
N LYS A 67 -8.34 -18.88 -4.50
CA LYS A 67 -8.70 -19.54 -5.75
C LYS A 67 -9.06 -18.55 -6.86
N ARG A 68 -9.75 -17.45 -6.52
CA ARG A 68 -10.05 -16.38 -7.47
C ARG A 68 -8.82 -15.57 -7.84
N HIS A 69 -7.85 -15.41 -6.94
CA HIS A 69 -6.55 -14.84 -7.31
C HIS A 69 -5.85 -15.70 -8.38
N GLU A 70 -5.86 -17.02 -8.23
CA GLU A 70 -5.25 -17.94 -9.21
C GLU A 70 -5.99 -17.94 -10.56
N ASP A 71 -7.32 -17.94 -10.54
CA ASP A 71 -8.17 -18.11 -11.73
C ASP A 71 -8.49 -16.79 -12.46
N GLU A 72 -8.63 -15.68 -11.71
CA GLU A 72 -9.15 -14.38 -12.20
C GLU A 72 -8.20 -13.20 -11.89
N GLY A 73 -7.06 -13.45 -11.23
CA GLY A 73 -6.19 -12.39 -10.77
C GLY A 73 -5.53 -11.59 -11.90
N ILE A 74 -5.36 -10.29 -11.65
CA ILE A 74 -4.76 -9.34 -12.58
C ILE A 74 -3.27 -9.67 -12.79
N ASP A 75 -2.82 -9.65 -14.04
CA ASP A 75 -1.38 -9.67 -14.35
C ASP A 75 -0.75 -8.36 -13.84
N PRO A 76 0.26 -8.42 -12.94
CA PRO A 76 0.98 -7.23 -12.49
C PRO A 76 1.47 -6.33 -13.63
N TYR A 77 1.84 -6.89 -14.78
CA TYR A 77 2.31 -6.14 -15.94
C TYR A 77 1.20 -5.31 -16.60
N ASP A 78 -0.01 -5.86 -16.72
CA ASP A 78 -1.17 -5.13 -17.25
C ASP A 78 -1.57 -3.98 -16.32
N PHE A 79 -1.54 -4.22 -15.01
CA PHE A 79 -1.74 -3.18 -14.01
C PHE A 79 -0.68 -2.08 -14.11
N ALA A 80 0.60 -2.45 -14.25
CA ALA A 80 1.71 -1.50 -14.37
C ALA A 80 1.55 -0.58 -15.57
N GLN A 81 1.14 -1.12 -16.72
CA GLN A 81 0.84 -0.31 -17.91
C GLN A 81 -0.33 0.65 -17.65
N ALA A 82 -1.43 0.16 -17.08
CA ALA A 82 -2.63 0.95 -16.84
C ALA A 82 -2.37 2.12 -15.86
N ILE A 83 -1.68 1.87 -14.74
CA ILE A 83 -1.38 2.90 -13.75
C ILE A 83 -0.34 3.92 -14.25
N THR A 84 0.61 3.49 -15.09
CA THR A 84 1.58 4.40 -15.71
C THR A 84 0.86 5.35 -16.69
N ALA A 85 -0.08 4.83 -17.46
CA ALA A 85 -0.88 5.63 -18.39
C ALA A 85 -1.97 6.49 -17.71
N SER A 86 -2.31 6.23 -16.44
CA SER A 86 -3.41 6.93 -15.76
C SER A 86 -3.02 8.31 -15.20
N GLY A 87 -1.74 8.67 -15.23
CA GLY A 87 -1.22 9.91 -14.64
C GLY A 87 -1.10 9.88 -13.11
N LEU A 88 -1.24 8.71 -12.47
CA LEU A 88 -1.14 8.58 -11.01
C LEU A 88 0.31 8.53 -10.51
N VAL A 89 1.22 8.10 -11.37
CA VAL A 89 2.66 8.06 -11.12
C VAL A 89 3.35 9.01 -12.08
N LEU A 90 4.61 9.35 -11.80
CA LEU A 90 5.42 10.28 -12.61
C LEU A 90 4.78 11.68 -12.74
N SER A 91 3.95 12.08 -11.76
CA SER A 91 3.22 13.34 -11.73
C SER A 91 3.32 14.01 -10.35
N ASP A 92 3.67 15.29 -10.33
CA ASP A 92 3.74 16.15 -9.14
C ASP A 92 2.38 16.70 -8.70
N GLU A 93 1.36 16.58 -9.56
CA GLU A 93 -0.03 16.92 -9.22
C GLU A 93 -0.65 15.91 -8.23
N VAL A 94 -0.11 14.69 -8.17
CA VAL A 94 -0.63 13.60 -7.33
C VAL A 94 0.17 13.49 -6.03
N HIS A 95 -0.54 13.53 -4.90
CA HIS A 95 0.04 13.42 -3.56
C HIS A 95 -0.27 12.04 -2.98
N TRP A 96 0.73 11.17 -2.89
CA TRP A 96 0.54 9.81 -2.39
C TRP A 96 0.56 9.73 -0.86
N LEU A 97 -0.34 8.93 -0.28
CA LEU A 97 -0.40 8.68 1.16
C LEU A 97 -0.15 7.18 1.45
N THR A 98 0.65 6.89 2.47
CA THR A 98 0.88 5.53 2.98
C THR A 98 0.90 5.52 4.50
N TYR A 99 0.44 4.45 5.14
CA TYR A 99 0.44 4.39 6.61
C TYR A 99 1.82 4.03 7.17
N GLN A 100 2.40 2.90 6.75
CA GLN A 100 3.67 2.38 7.30
C GLN A 100 4.78 2.23 6.24
N GLY A 101 4.78 3.13 5.25
CA GLY A 101 5.99 3.53 4.55
C GLY A 101 6.53 2.59 3.49
N ARG A 102 7.82 2.78 3.21
CA ARG A 102 8.66 2.33 2.08
C ARG A 102 8.38 0.93 1.51
N HIS A 103 7.83 -0.01 2.29
CA HIS A 103 7.47 -1.34 1.82
C HIS A 103 6.32 -1.32 0.81
N ASP A 104 5.25 -0.57 1.07
CA ASP A 104 4.08 -0.51 0.18
C ASP A 104 4.48 0.08 -1.18
N PHE A 105 5.25 1.17 -1.15
CA PHE A 105 5.81 1.75 -2.36
C PHE A 105 6.88 0.88 -3.01
N GLY A 106 7.65 0.11 -2.24
CA GLY A 106 8.61 -0.83 -2.80
C GLY A 106 7.92 -1.90 -3.65
N PHE A 107 6.81 -2.47 -3.18
CA PHE A 107 6.03 -3.41 -3.98
C PHE A 107 5.41 -2.74 -5.22
N LEU A 108 4.84 -1.55 -5.07
CA LEU A 108 4.27 -0.84 -6.23
C LEU A 108 5.36 -0.46 -7.24
N LEU A 109 6.53 0.00 -6.79
CA LEU A 109 7.68 0.31 -7.63
C LEU A 109 8.18 -0.94 -8.36
N LYS A 110 8.26 -2.08 -7.67
CA LYS A 110 8.61 -3.38 -8.29
C LYS A 110 7.63 -3.75 -9.40
N VAL A 111 6.33 -3.55 -9.19
CA VAL A 111 5.29 -3.78 -10.20
C VAL A 111 5.47 -2.82 -11.38
N LEU A 112 5.66 -1.52 -11.11
CA LEU A 112 5.82 -0.47 -12.12
C LEU A 112 7.05 -0.67 -13.01
N THR A 113 8.19 -1.01 -12.41
CA THR A 113 9.44 -1.21 -13.14
C THR A 113 9.55 -2.59 -13.78
N ASN A 114 8.79 -3.57 -13.26
CA ASN A 114 8.95 -4.98 -13.59
C ASN A 114 10.42 -5.44 -13.46
N GLN A 115 11.12 -4.93 -12.44
CA GLN A 115 12.51 -5.25 -12.11
C GLN A 115 12.63 -5.58 -10.62
N GLU A 116 13.72 -6.24 -10.24
CA GLU A 116 14.10 -6.28 -8.83
C GLU A 116 14.37 -4.86 -8.30
N LEU A 117 14.04 -4.62 -7.04
CA LEU A 117 14.31 -3.32 -6.43
C LEU A 117 15.82 -3.13 -6.25
N PRO A 118 16.34 -1.90 -6.48
CA PRO A 118 17.76 -1.61 -6.32
C PRO A 118 18.31 -2.04 -4.96
N GLU A 119 19.54 -2.56 -4.96
CA GLU A 119 20.25 -2.84 -3.71
C GLU A 119 20.78 -1.57 -3.06
N ASP A 120 21.17 -0.61 -3.89
CA ASP A 120 21.63 0.69 -3.46
C ASP A 120 20.46 1.57 -3.01
N GLU A 121 20.65 2.19 -1.86
CA GLU A 121 19.62 2.99 -1.22
C GLU A 121 19.42 4.34 -1.92
N SER A 122 20.47 4.91 -2.52
CA SER A 122 20.36 6.13 -3.34
C SER A 122 19.55 5.84 -4.59
N GLU A 123 19.89 4.78 -5.31
CA GLU A 123 19.17 4.38 -6.53
C GLU A 123 17.69 4.08 -6.26
N PHE A 124 17.38 3.36 -5.17
CA PHE A 124 15.99 3.16 -4.75
C PHE A 124 15.27 4.49 -4.49
N ASN A 125 15.92 5.43 -3.79
CA ASN A 125 15.33 6.73 -3.48
C ASN A 125 15.14 7.58 -4.74
N GLU A 126 16.06 7.52 -5.69
CA GLU A 126 15.94 8.20 -6.99
C GLU A 126 14.72 7.69 -7.76
N LEU A 127 14.53 6.36 -7.85
CA LEU A 127 13.33 5.79 -8.47
C LEU A 127 12.05 6.15 -7.70
N MET A 128 12.08 6.13 -6.38
CA MET A 128 10.96 6.58 -5.56
C MET A 128 10.56 8.01 -5.86
N HIS A 129 11.52 8.94 -5.91
CA HIS A 129 11.27 10.35 -6.22
C HIS A 129 10.83 10.57 -7.67
N LEU A 130 11.29 9.73 -8.60
CA LEU A 130 10.85 9.78 -9.99
C LEU A 130 9.38 9.37 -10.13
N TYR A 131 9.01 8.19 -9.61
CA TYR A 131 7.66 7.63 -9.76
C TYR A 131 6.63 8.29 -8.83
N PHE A 132 7.06 8.72 -7.65
CA PHE A 132 6.22 9.34 -6.63
C PHE A 132 6.88 10.64 -6.17
N PRO A 133 6.80 11.73 -6.97
CA PRO A 133 7.48 12.98 -6.64
C PRO A 133 6.90 13.67 -5.39
N SER A 134 5.62 13.42 -5.08
CA SER A 134 4.97 13.88 -3.87
C SER A 134 4.34 12.71 -3.11
N TYR A 135 4.87 12.42 -1.92
CA TYR A 135 4.32 11.40 -1.04
C TYR A 135 4.48 11.76 0.44
N CYS A 136 3.61 11.18 1.26
CA CYS A 136 3.63 11.33 2.71
C CYS A 136 3.44 9.98 3.40
N HIS A 137 4.21 9.75 4.45
CA HIS A 137 4.04 8.64 5.37
C HIS A 137 3.26 9.13 6.59
N VAL A 138 2.01 8.69 6.75
CA VAL A 138 1.12 9.14 7.83
C VAL A 138 1.74 8.85 9.20
N LYS A 139 2.42 7.70 9.36
CA LYS A 139 3.14 7.38 10.60
C LYS A 139 4.26 8.39 10.93
N THR A 140 4.95 8.92 9.91
CA THR A 140 5.99 9.94 10.15
C THR A 140 5.38 11.24 10.69
N ILE A 141 4.19 11.63 10.21
CA ILE A 141 3.46 12.77 10.77
C ILE A 141 3.13 12.49 12.25
N THR A 142 2.51 11.34 12.54
CA THR A 142 2.11 11.03 13.92
C THR A 142 3.29 10.98 14.88
N ASP A 143 4.41 10.40 14.45
CA ASP A 143 5.64 10.33 15.25
C ASP A 143 6.21 11.74 15.50
N THR A 144 6.17 12.62 14.49
CA THR A 144 6.66 14.02 14.62
C THR A 144 5.85 14.83 15.62
N PHE A 145 4.53 14.63 15.66
CA PHE A 145 3.63 15.34 16.57
C PHE A 145 3.39 14.60 17.91
N ASN A 146 4.11 13.49 18.17
CA ASN A 146 3.89 12.61 19.33
C ASN A 146 2.41 12.16 19.48
N ILE A 147 1.73 11.95 18.36
CA ILE A 147 0.35 11.45 18.32
C ILE A 147 0.41 9.93 18.30
N TYR A 148 -0.12 9.27 19.32
CA TYR A 148 -0.30 7.82 19.29
C TYR A 148 -1.63 7.48 18.62
N LEU A 149 -1.57 7.05 17.37
CA LEU A 149 -2.75 6.54 16.64
C LEU A 149 -2.92 5.02 16.75
N GLY A 150 -1.88 4.30 17.16
CA GLY A 150 -1.90 2.84 17.15
C GLY A 150 -1.63 2.23 15.76
N THR A 151 -2.05 0.99 15.55
CA THR A 151 -2.08 0.35 14.23
C THR A 151 -3.20 0.94 13.36
N LEU A 152 -3.13 0.73 12.04
CA LEU A 152 -4.21 1.19 11.17
C LEU A 152 -5.55 0.54 11.54
N GLU A 153 -5.53 -0.71 12.04
CA GLU A 153 -6.71 -1.37 12.57
C GLU A 153 -7.28 -0.65 13.80
N GLU A 154 -6.44 -0.25 14.76
CA GLU A 154 -6.86 0.49 15.95
C GLU A 154 -7.46 1.85 15.57
N VAL A 155 -6.81 2.56 14.63
CA VAL A 155 -7.34 3.80 14.05
C VAL A 155 -8.72 3.57 13.44
N SER A 156 -8.88 2.54 12.61
CA SER A 156 -10.14 2.25 11.95
C SER A 156 -11.28 1.96 12.93
N ALA A 157 -10.99 1.26 14.02
CA ALA A 157 -11.94 0.95 15.07
C ALA A 157 -12.31 2.20 15.88
N GLN A 158 -11.33 3.05 16.20
CA GLN A 158 -11.53 4.27 16.97
C GLN A 158 -12.43 5.27 16.22
N PHE A 159 -12.22 5.43 14.92
CA PHE A 159 -12.97 6.38 14.10
C PHE A 159 -14.21 5.77 13.42
N GLN A 160 -14.52 4.51 13.72
CA GLN A 160 -15.70 3.80 13.18
C GLN A 160 -15.82 3.91 11.66
N PHE A 161 -14.69 3.84 10.95
CA PHE A 161 -14.69 3.97 9.49
C PHE A 161 -15.50 2.82 8.87
N GLN A 162 -16.41 3.17 7.97
CA GLN A 162 -17.23 2.18 7.29
C GLN A 162 -16.33 1.32 6.37
N GLN A 163 -16.28 0.01 6.66
CA GLN A 163 -15.58 -0.96 5.82
C GLN A 163 -16.31 -1.16 4.49
N ILE A 164 -15.54 -1.37 3.43
CA ILE A 164 -16.02 -1.83 2.14
C ILE A 164 -15.70 -3.33 2.04
N GLY A 165 -16.72 -4.18 2.08
CA GLY A 165 -16.56 -5.63 1.99
C GLY A 165 -15.87 -6.28 3.20
N PRO A 166 -15.25 -7.47 3.05
CA PRO A 166 -14.56 -8.17 4.13
C PRO A 166 -13.41 -7.35 4.72
N GLY A 167 -13.26 -7.40 6.05
CA GLY A 167 -12.26 -6.60 6.76
C GLY A 167 -10.81 -6.98 6.43
N ARG A 168 -9.89 -6.01 6.54
CA ARG A 168 -8.42 -6.16 6.41
C ARG A 168 -7.89 -6.57 5.02
N LEU A 169 -8.58 -6.15 3.96
CA LEU A 169 -8.05 -6.21 2.59
C LEU A 169 -7.42 -4.87 2.20
N ALA A 170 -6.58 -4.88 1.15
CA ALA A 170 -5.78 -3.70 0.77
C ALA A 170 -6.63 -2.45 0.50
N GLY A 171 -7.86 -2.61 -0.03
CA GLY A 171 -8.79 -1.50 -0.26
C GLY A 171 -9.21 -0.79 1.04
N ASN A 172 -9.60 -1.55 2.07
CA ASN A 172 -9.95 -0.96 3.38
C ASN A 172 -8.76 -0.26 4.01
N ASN A 173 -7.56 -0.84 3.91
CA ASN A 173 -6.35 -0.22 4.44
C ASN A 173 -6.03 1.11 3.73
N SER A 174 -6.19 1.20 2.41
CA SER A 174 -5.95 2.45 1.69
C SER A 174 -6.96 3.54 2.07
N LEU A 175 -8.23 3.17 2.24
CA LEU A 175 -9.29 4.08 2.69
C LEU A 175 -9.00 4.63 4.08
N PHE A 176 -8.64 3.75 5.02
CA PHE A 176 -8.32 4.14 6.39
C PHE A 176 -7.05 4.98 6.47
N THR A 177 -6.06 4.73 5.61
CA THR A 177 -4.85 5.54 5.54
C THR A 177 -5.16 6.99 5.19
N GLY A 178 -5.97 7.21 4.15
CA GLY A 178 -6.39 8.56 3.75
C GLY A 178 -7.25 9.22 4.82
N ALA A 179 -8.24 8.50 5.35
CA ALA A 179 -9.11 9.02 6.41
C ALA A 179 -8.32 9.41 7.67
N ALA A 180 -7.33 8.60 8.07
CA ALA A 180 -6.43 8.91 9.19
C ALA A 180 -5.63 10.19 8.92
N PHE A 181 -5.02 10.31 7.73
CA PHE A 181 -4.28 11.51 7.34
C PHE A 181 -5.12 12.79 7.46
N PHE A 182 -6.29 12.80 6.83
CA PHE A 182 -7.14 13.99 6.84
C PHE A 182 -7.68 14.32 8.23
N ARG A 183 -7.91 13.31 9.07
CA ARG A 183 -8.30 13.51 10.47
C ARG A 183 -7.17 14.11 11.31
N ILE A 184 -5.94 13.62 11.16
CA ILE A 184 -4.76 14.20 11.83
C ILE A 184 -4.60 15.65 11.39
N ARG A 185 -4.73 15.90 10.08
CA ARG A 185 -4.60 17.25 9.52
C ARG A 185 -5.62 18.19 10.14
N GLU A 186 -6.90 17.82 10.16
CA GLU A 186 -7.95 18.63 10.80
C GLU A 186 -7.68 18.93 12.29
N MET A 187 -7.09 17.98 13.02
CA MET A 187 -6.85 18.12 14.46
C MET A 187 -5.58 18.90 14.79
N PHE A 188 -4.55 18.88 13.93
CA PHE A 188 -3.19 19.29 14.30
C PHE A 188 -2.46 20.15 13.26
N MET A 189 -3.03 20.42 12.08
CA MET A 189 -2.39 21.16 10.98
C MET A 189 -3.31 22.23 10.39
#